data_AF-A0A1H3G2C8-F1
#
_entry.id   AF-A0A1H3G2C8-F1
#
_cell.length_a   1.000
_cell.length_b   1.000
_cell.length_c   1.000
_cell.angle_alpha   90.00
_cell.angle_beta   90.00
_cell.angle_gamma   90.00
#
_symmetry.space_group_name_H-M   'P 1'
#
loop_
_entity.id
_entity.type
_entity.pdbx_description
1 polymer ?
#
loop_
_entity_poly.entity_id
_entity_poly.type
_entity_poly.pdbx_seq_one_letter_code
_entity_poly.pdbx_strand_id
1 'polypeptide(L)'
;MGIPRSVCGFTLPLGSQINLDGEAYYQVLSIFFVANAMGIHFALAQQVLLAIVVTIGTTGTAGIAGSSPVMLLAAMNMLGINPEPAAAAAAAFALVLGIDVILDMGRTGINVTGDLVGTTIVSKSEGLIDWERWK
;
A
#
# COMPACT_ATOMS: atom_id res chain seq x y z
N MET A 1 3.12 -4.33 24.03
CA MET A 1 4.47 -4.13 23.46
C MET A 1 5.45 -3.45 24.42
N GLY A 2 5.01 -2.88 25.57
CA GLY A 2 5.97 -2.26 26.51
C GLY A 2 6.53 -0.94 25.99
N ILE A 3 5.76 -0.20 25.19
CA ILE A 3 6.19 1.05 24.55
C ILE A 3 5.52 2.21 25.29
N PRO A 4 6.25 3.27 25.69
CA PRO A 4 5.68 4.40 26.39
C PRO A 4 4.76 5.22 25.48
N ARG A 5 3.77 5.89 26.09
CA ARG A 5 2.83 6.76 25.37
C ARG A 5 3.49 7.93 24.64
N SER A 6 4.65 8.40 25.11
CA SER A 6 5.44 9.44 24.44
C SER A 6 5.90 9.03 23.05
N VAL A 7 6.13 7.73 22.81
CA VAL A 7 6.50 7.21 21.48
C VAL A 7 5.24 6.82 20.71
N CYS A 8 4.45 5.88 21.24
CA CYS A 8 3.31 5.34 20.49
C CYS A 8 2.19 6.35 20.23
N GLY A 9 2.07 7.38 21.07
CA GLY A 9 1.11 8.47 20.89
C GLY A 9 1.43 9.38 19.70
N PHE A 10 2.67 9.36 19.21
CA PHE A 10 3.10 10.07 18.01
C PHE A 10 3.22 9.13 16.80
N THR A 11 3.90 8.00 16.97
CA THR A 11 4.24 7.12 15.85
C THR A 11 3.04 6.40 15.25
N LEU A 12 2.07 5.95 16.07
CA LEU A 12 0.90 5.23 15.54
C LEU A 12 -0.06 6.14 14.77
N PRO A 13 -0.44 7.34 15.26
CA PRO A 13 -1.28 8.24 14.46
C PRO A 13 -0.58 8.71 13.19
N LEU A 14 0.72 9.00 13.26
CA LEU A 14 1.51 9.36 12.08
C LEU A 14 1.56 8.19 11.09
N GLY A 15 1.96 7.01 11.57
CA GLY A 15 2.06 5.76 10.79
C GLY A 15 0.77 5.44 10.05
N SER A 16 -0.38 5.54 10.74
CA SER A 16 -1.68 5.25 10.12
C SER A 16 -2.03 6.08 8.88
N GLN A 17 -1.31 7.19 8.63
CA GLN A 17 -1.49 8.03 7.45
C GLN A 17 -0.36 7.90 6.42
N ILE A 18 0.88 7.70 6.87
CA ILE A 18 2.05 7.68 5.97
C ILE A 18 2.51 6.27 5.61
N ASN A 19 2.23 5.29 6.47
CA ASN A 19 2.59 3.89 6.26
C ASN A 19 1.46 3.20 5.49
N LEU A 20 1.53 3.37 4.18
CA LEU A 20 0.60 2.78 3.23
C LEU A 20 1.28 1.70 2.38
N ASP A 21 2.14 0.90 3.02
CA ASP A 21 2.90 -0.17 2.38
C ASP A 21 1.98 -1.20 1.69
N GLY A 22 0.92 -1.63 2.36
CA GLY A 22 -0.07 -2.55 1.82
C GLY A 22 -0.82 -1.96 0.61
N GLU A 23 -1.03 -0.65 0.59
CA GLU A 23 -1.64 0.05 -0.54
C GLU A 23 -0.67 0.12 -1.73
N ALA A 24 0.61 0.39 -1.48
CA ALA A 24 1.65 0.38 -2.51
C ALA A 24 1.77 -0.99 -3.18
N TYR A 25 1.81 -2.08 -2.40
CA TYR A 25 1.82 -3.43 -2.94
C TYR A 25 0.55 -3.76 -3.74
N TYR A 26 -0.62 -3.40 -3.20
CA TYR A 26 -1.90 -3.57 -3.90
C TYR A 26 -1.89 -2.91 -5.28
N GLN A 27 -1.45 -1.65 -5.36
CA GLN A 27 -1.43 -0.91 -6.62
C GLN A 27 -0.45 -1.51 -7.63
N VAL A 28 0.79 -1.80 -7.21
CA VAL A 28 1.80 -2.40 -8.10
C VAL A 28 1.30 -3.73 -8.65
N LEU A 29 0.81 -4.63 -7.79
CA LEU A 29 0.32 -5.95 -8.21
C LEU A 29 -0.92 -5.86 -9.10
N SER A 30 -1.84 -4.95 -8.81
CA SER A 30 -3.05 -4.74 -9.62
C SER A 30 -2.70 -4.21 -11.02
N ILE A 31 -1.74 -3.28 -11.12
CA ILE A 31 -1.24 -2.76 -12.40
C ILE A 31 -0.59 -3.89 -13.20
N PHE A 32 0.23 -4.73 -12.56
CA PHE A 32 0.82 -5.90 -13.23
C PHE A 32 -0.24 -6.90 -13.68
N PHE A 33 -1.26 -7.14 -12.87
CA PHE A 33 -2.36 -8.03 -13.23
C PHE A 33 -3.08 -7.54 -14.49
N VAL A 34 -3.47 -6.26 -14.52
CA VAL A 34 -4.15 -5.68 -15.67
C VAL A 34 -3.24 -5.64 -16.90
N ALA A 35 -1.98 -5.23 -16.74
CA ALA A 35 -1.02 -5.19 -17.84
C ALA A 35 -0.83 -6.59 -18.47
N ASN A 36 -0.62 -7.63 -17.65
CA ASN A 36 -0.47 -9.00 -18.15
C ASN A 36 -1.77 -9.53 -18.79
N ALA A 37 -2.94 -9.18 -18.25
CA ALA A 37 -4.23 -9.53 -18.86
C ALA A 37 -4.43 -8.90 -20.25
N MET A 38 -3.77 -7.77 -20.52
CA MET A 38 -3.75 -7.11 -21.83
C MET A 38 -2.61 -7.58 -22.74
N GLY A 39 -1.72 -8.47 -22.26
CA GLY A 39 -0.50 -8.86 -22.97
C GLY A 39 0.58 -7.76 -22.99
N ILE A 40 0.49 -6.77 -22.09
CA ILE A 40 1.51 -5.73 -21.90
C ILE A 40 2.56 -6.25 -20.93
N HIS A 41 3.82 -6.27 -21.37
CA HIS A 41 4.94 -6.66 -20.55
C HIS A 41 5.82 -5.46 -20.23
N PHE A 42 6.11 -5.27 -18.95
CA PHE A 42 7.04 -4.24 -18.48
C PHE A 42 8.47 -4.78 -18.46
N ALA A 43 9.41 -4.02 -19.01
CA ALA A 43 10.83 -4.26 -18.81
C ALA A 43 11.21 -4.02 -17.34
N LEU A 44 12.24 -4.70 -16.83
CA LEU A 44 12.65 -4.63 -15.42
C LEU A 44 12.83 -3.18 -14.92
N ALA A 45 13.40 -2.29 -15.74
CA ALA A 45 13.55 -0.87 -15.39
C ALA A 45 12.21 -0.16 -15.17
N GLN A 46 11.19 -0.47 -15.99
CA GLN A 46 9.84 0.07 -15.83
C GLN A 46 9.17 -0.50 -14.57
N GLN A 47 9.42 -1.76 -14.23
CA GLN A 47 8.90 -2.39 -13.00
C GLN A 47 9.43 -1.70 -11.74
N VAL A 48 10.74 -1.42 -11.71
CA VAL A 48 11.38 -0.71 -10.59
C VAL A 48 10.86 0.73 -10.49
N LEU A 49 10.79 1.44 -11.62
CA LEU A 49 10.27 2.80 -11.67
C LEU A 49 8.81 2.85 -11.19
N LEU A 50 7.98 1.90 -11.65
CA LEU A 50 6.59 1.76 -11.21
C LEU A 50 6.50 1.61 -9.69
N ALA A 51 7.27 0.69 -9.11
CA ALA A 51 7.27 0.46 -7.68
C ALA A 51 7.63 1.73 -6.89
N ILE A 52 8.66 2.47 -7.33
CA ILE A 52 9.08 3.71 -6.68
C ILE A 52 7.99 4.79 -6.77
N VAL A 53 7.45 5.03 -7.96
CA VAL A 53 6.44 6.08 -8.20
C VAL A 53 5.17 5.79 -7.43
N VAL A 54 4.70 4.55 -7.46
CA VAL A 54 3.50 4.12 -6.72
C VAL A 54 3.71 4.27 -5.22
N THR A 55 4.85 3.80 -4.68
CA THR A 55 5.14 3.90 -3.24
C THR A 55 5.18 5.35 -2.76
N ILE A 56 5.80 6.24 -3.53
CA ILE A 56 5.82 7.67 -3.19
C ILE A 56 4.41 8.25 -3.26
N GLY A 57 3.66 7.92 -4.32
CA GLY A 57 2.31 8.40 -4.54
C GLY A 57 1.32 7.99 -3.45
N THR A 58 1.46 6.78 -2.89
CA THR A 58 0.57 6.28 -1.84
C THR A 58 0.70 7.02 -0.52
N THR A 59 1.88 7.56 -0.19
CA THR A 59 2.12 8.32 1.05
C THR A 59 1.24 9.58 1.19
N GLY A 60 0.60 10.04 0.11
CA GLY A 60 -0.26 11.22 0.09
C GLY A 60 -1.77 10.95 0.09
N THR A 61 -2.19 9.69 0.03
CA THR A 61 -3.62 9.32 0.04
C THR A 61 -4.15 9.27 1.46
N ALA A 62 -5.06 10.18 1.83
CA ALA A 62 -5.80 10.06 3.09
C ALA A 62 -6.60 8.74 3.10
N GLY A 63 -6.56 8.00 4.22
CA GLY A 63 -7.23 6.71 4.40
C GLY A 63 -8.76 6.79 4.44
N ILE A 64 -9.38 7.17 3.33
CA ILE A 64 -10.83 7.15 3.12
C ILE A 64 -11.24 5.85 2.43
N ALA A 65 -12.36 5.26 2.84
CA ALA A 65 -12.87 4.05 2.22
C ALA A 65 -13.17 4.29 0.73
N GLY A 66 -12.67 3.41 -0.15
CA GLY A 66 -12.87 3.48 -1.60
C GLY A 66 -11.91 4.40 -2.36
N SER A 67 -10.86 4.94 -1.74
CA SER A 67 -9.81 5.71 -2.45
C SER A 67 -8.90 4.82 -3.30
N SER A 68 -8.63 3.59 -2.88
CA SER A 68 -7.66 2.70 -3.53
C SER A 68 -7.99 2.39 -5.00
N PRO A 69 -9.24 2.08 -5.40
CA PRO A 69 -9.62 1.97 -6.81
C PRO A 69 -9.36 3.23 -7.64
N VAL A 70 -9.57 4.41 -7.06
CA VAL A 70 -9.38 5.70 -7.74
C VAL A 70 -7.90 5.97 -7.95
N MET A 71 -7.07 5.68 -6.95
CA MET A 71 -5.62 5.81 -7.05
C MET A 71 -5.02 4.79 -8.02
N LEU A 72 -5.53 3.55 -8.02
CA LEU A 72 -5.17 2.54 -9.00
C LEU A 72 -5.48 3.01 -10.44
N LEU A 73 -6.68 3.57 -10.67
CA LEU A 73 -7.04 4.14 -11.96
C LEU A 73 -6.12 5.29 -12.36
N ALA A 74 -5.78 6.18 -11.43
CA ALA A 74 -4.85 7.29 -11.68
C ALA A 74 -3.44 6.80 -12.05
N ALA A 75 -2.91 5.82 -11.32
CA ALA A 75 -1.61 5.22 -11.58
C ALA A 75 -1.58 4.49 -12.94
N MET A 76 -2.64 3.75 -13.27
CA MET A 76 -2.80 3.10 -14.58
C MET A 76 -2.83 4.14 -15.71
N ASN A 77 -3.53 5.26 -15.53
CA ASN A 77 -3.57 6.35 -16.52
C ASN A 77 -2.20 6.98 -16.76
N MET A 78 -1.40 7.17 -15.70
CA MET A 78 -0.02 7.69 -15.82
C MET A 78 0.89 6.77 -16.63
N LEU A 79 0.59 5.46 -16.67
CA LEU A 79 1.36 4.45 -17.40
C LEU A 79 0.79 4.20 -18.82
N GLY A 80 -0.28 4.88 -19.20
CA GLY A 80 -0.97 4.69 -20.48
C GLY A 80 -1.81 3.41 -20.54
N ILE A 81 -2.13 2.79 -19.40
CA ILE A 81 -2.95 1.58 -19.30
C ILE A 81 -4.38 2.02 -18.95
N ASN A 82 -5.06 2.71 -19.86
CA ASN A 82 -6.39 3.25 -19.59
C ASN A 82 -7.46 2.15 -19.72
N PRO A 83 -8.32 1.94 -18.70
CA PRO A 83 -9.40 0.96 -18.78
C PRO A 83 -10.56 1.39 -19.69
N GLU A 84 -10.76 2.70 -19.88
CA GLU A 84 -11.82 3.29 -20.72
C GLU A 84 -11.76 2.90 -22.21
N PRO A 85 -10.62 3.03 -22.92
CA PRO A 85 -10.54 2.71 -24.36
C PRO A 85 -10.41 1.22 -24.68
N ALA A 86 -10.17 0.35 -23.68
CA ALA A 86 -9.86 -1.07 -23.90
C ALA A 86 -10.76 -1.98 -23.05
N ALA A 87 -11.72 -2.66 -23.69
CA ALA A 87 -12.66 -3.56 -23.02
C ALA A 87 -11.96 -4.64 -22.14
N ALA A 88 -10.79 -5.12 -22.57
CA ALA A 88 -9.98 -6.07 -21.80
C ALA A 88 -9.41 -5.47 -20.51
N ALA A 89 -8.98 -4.19 -20.55
CA ALA A 89 -8.45 -3.48 -19.39
C ALA A 89 -9.55 -3.18 -18.37
N ALA A 90 -10.74 -2.77 -18.83
CA ALA A 90 -11.91 -2.60 -17.96
C ALA A 90 -12.33 -3.92 -17.29
N ALA A 91 -12.35 -5.03 -18.03
CA ALA A 91 -12.69 -6.34 -17.46
C ALA A 91 -11.66 -6.80 -16.40
N ALA A 92 -10.36 -6.64 -16.68
CA ALA A 92 -9.32 -6.97 -15.72
C ALA A 92 -9.37 -6.08 -14.47
N PHE A 93 -9.57 -4.77 -14.64
CA PHE A 93 -9.76 -3.84 -13.52
C PHE A 93 -11.00 -4.20 -12.70
N ALA A 94 -12.12 -4.55 -13.35
CA ALA A 94 -13.34 -4.98 -12.66
C ALA A 94 -13.14 -6.28 -11.86
N LEU A 95 -12.29 -7.21 -12.32
CA LEU A 95 -11.94 -8.41 -11.55
C LEU A 95 -11.19 -8.07 -10.26
N VAL A 96 -10.26 -7.10 -10.30
CA VAL A 96 -9.58 -6.60 -9.09
C VAL A 96 -10.60 -5.98 -8.14
N LEU A 97 -11.51 -5.14 -8.65
CA LEU A 97 -12.57 -4.54 -7.84
C LEU A 97 -13.51 -5.58 -7.21
N GLY A 98 -13.81 -6.66 -7.93
CA GLY A 98 -14.67 -7.74 -7.46
C GLY A 98 -14.15 -8.43 -6.19
N ILE A 99 -12.85 -8.38 -5.95
CA ILE A 99 -12.20 -8.97 -4.76
C ILE A 99 -11.60 -7.90 -3.84
N ASP A 100 -11.82 -6.60 -4.09
CA ASP A 100 -11.16 -5.51 -3.38
C ASP A 100 -11.39 -5.59 -1.87
N VAL A 101 -12.57 -6.02 -1.41
CA VAL A 101 -12.88 -6.19 0.02
C VAL A 101 -11.93 -7.20 0.70
N ILE A 102 -11.53 -8.27 0.00
CA ILE A 102 -10.60 -9.27 0.54
C ILE A 102 -9.18 -8.72 0.57
N LEU A 103 -8.79 -8.03 -0.51
CA LEU A 103 -7.49 -7.38 -0.60
C LEU A 103 -7.34 -6.24 0.42
N ASP A 104 -8.44 -5.54 0.72
CA ASP A 104 -8.53 -4.44 1.68
C ASP A 104 -8.19 -4.90 3.11
N MET A 105 -8.75 -6.04 3.51
CA MET A 105 -8.42 -6.65 4.80
C MET A 105 -6.93 -6.97 4.91
N GLY A 106 -6.33 -7.49 3.83
CA GLY A 106 -4.90 -7.81 3.76
C GLY A 106 -4.02 -6.56 3.86
N ARG A 107 -4.27 -5.54 3.04
CA ARG A 107 -3.47 -4.29 3.04
C ARG A 107 -3.55 -3.56 4.38
N THR A 108 -4.75 -3.51 4.98
CA THR A 108 -4.94 -2.87 6.28
C THR A 108 -4.17 -3.61 7.37
N GLY A 109 -4.20 -4.94 7.36
CA GLY A 109 -3.43 -5.76 8.29
C GLY A 109 -1.92 -5.53 8.18
N ILE A 110 -1.39 -5.41 6.97
CA ILE A 110 0.03 -5.12 6.72
C ILE A 110 0.39 -3.72 7.24
N ASN A 111 -0.41 -2.70 6.94
CA ASN A 111 -0.15 -1.32 7.40
C ASN A 111 -0.09 -1.25 8.93
N VAL A 112 -1.10 -1.78 9.62
CA VAL A 112 -1.13 -1.81 11.09
C VAL A 112 0.06 -2.59 11.66
N THR A 113 0.44 -3.70 11.02
CA THR A 113 1.61 -4.48 11.44
C THR A 113 2.89 -3.66 11.29
N GLY A 114 3.07 -2.97 10.17
CA GLY A 114 4.19 -2.06 9.93
C GLY A 114 4.27 -0.93 10.96
N ASP A 115 3.14 -0.33 11.32
CA ASP A 115 3.07 0.73 12.33
C ASP A 115 3.56 0.24 13.69
N LEU A 116 3.10 -0.95 14.10
CA LEU A 116 3.49 -1.57 15.36
C LEU A 116 4.97 -1.97 15.35
N VAL A 117 5.48 -2.53 14.25
CA VAL A 117 6.89 -2.88 14.08
C VAL A 117 7.77 -1.64 14.13
N GLY A 118 7.46 -0.61 13.35
CA GLY A 118 8.19 0.66 13.34
C GLY A 118 8.18 1.33 14.71
N THR A 119 7.03 1.39 15.36
CA THR A 119 6.89 1.93 16.72
C THR A 119 7.73 1.15 17.74
N THR A 120 7.79 -0.18 17.62
CA THR A 120 8.62 -1.04 18.47
C THR A 120 10.10 -0.80 18.23
N ILE A 121 10.53 -0.72 16.96
CA ILE A 121 11.93 -0.47 16.58
C ILE A 121 12.39 0.89 17.11
N VAL A 122 11.59 1.94 16.93
CA VAL A 122 11.89 3.28 17.46
C VAL A 122 11.97 3.26 18.99
N SER A 123 11.01 2.65 19.67
CA SER A 123 11.05 2.54 21.13
C SER A 123 12.28 1.78 21.63
N LYS A 124 12.75 0.78 20.88
CA LYS A 124 13.97 0.03 21.18
C LYS A 124 15.22 0.86 20.94
N SER A 125 15.31 1.60 19.82
CA SER A 125 16.47 2.44 19.52
C SER A 125 16.66 3.58 20.53
N GLU A 126 15.55 4.09 21.06
CA GLU A 126 15.56 5.10 22.13
C GLU A 126 15.80 4.52 23.54
N GLY A 127 15.94 3.20 23.67
CA GLY A 127 16.15 2.54 24.97
C GLY A 127 14.93 2.60 25.91
N LEU A 128 13.74 2.85 25.36
CA LEU A 128 12.51 3.09 26.11
C LEU A 128 11.60 1.86 26.24
N ILE A 129 11.95 0.75 25.60
CA ILE A 129 11.13 -0.45 25.57
C ILE A 129 11.21 -1.23 26.90
N ASP A 130 10.05 -1.56 27.46
CA ASP A 130 9.90 -2.41 28.65
C ASP A 130 10.06 -3.89 28.26
N TRP A 131 11.28 -4.40 28.47
CA TRP A 131 11.64 -5.79 28.15
C TRP A 131 10.99 -6.83 29.06
N GLU A 132 10.45 -6.48 30.23
CA GLU A 132 9.72 -7.45 31.06
C GLU A 132 8.45 -7.94 30.36
N ARG A 133 7.88 -7.15 29.44
CA ARG A 133 6.72 -7.56 28.63
C ARG A 133 7.04 -8.49 27.45
N TRP A 134 8.31 -8.81 27.23
CA TRP A 134 8.79 -9.66 26.13
C TRP A 134 9.35 -11.01 26.61
N LYS A 135 9.35 -11.24 27.92
CA LYS A 135 9.65 -12.52 28.55
C LYS A 135 8.39 -13.39 28.59
#